data_AF-A0A499V2D2-F1
#
_entry.id   AF-A0A499V2D2-F1
#
_cell.length_a   1.000
_cell.length_b   1.000
_cell.length_c   1.000
_cell.angle_alpha   90.00
_cell.angle_beta   90.00
_cell.angle_gamma   90.00
#
_symmetry.space_group_name_H-M   'P 1'
#
loop_
_entity.id
_entity.type
_entity.pdbx_description
1 polymer ?
#
loop_
_entity_poly.entity_id
_entity_poly.type
_entity_poly.pdbx_seq_one_letter_code
_entity_poly.pdbx_strand_id
1 'polypeptide(L)'
;MLIGGEAIVPSLWTRLRDLAAAGGVIPVNLYGPTECTVDATSAPVADAPQPHIGAPLPGVRVYVLDALLRPVRQGETGEIYVAGTGVARGYHARAGLTARRFVADPFAADGSRMYRTGDVARPGPDGLEYLGRTDGQVKLRGYRIELGEIEGVLSRETDAHQVIASVRDDCPGGRGIAVHYVPGRGGPARPNCTVSPAHICRPT
;
A
#
# COMPACT_ATOMS: atom_id res chain seq x y z
N MET A 1 15.83 10.48 -11.99
CA MET A 1 14.88 10.88 -10.92
C MET A 1 14.07 9.66 -10.55
N LEU A 2 14.09 9.26 -9.29
CA LEU A 2 13.34 8.11 -8.80
C LEU A 2 12.12 8.61 -8.03
N ILE A 3 10.97 8.01 -8.31
CA ILE A 3 9.68 8.40 -7.71
C ILE A 3 9.01 7.11 -7.29
N GLY A 4 8.45 7.08 -6.10
CA GLY A 4 7.78 5.90 -5.59
C GLY A 4 7.09 6.23 -4.29
N GLY A 5 6.66 5.19 -3.59
CA GLY A 5 6.00 5.37 -2.31
C GLY A 5 4.52 5.70 -2.44
N GLU A 6 4.00 6.36 -3.47
CA GLU A 6 2.55 6.52 -3.71
C GLU A 6 2.21 6.29 -5.19
N ALA A 7 0.93 6.00 -5.48
CA ALA A 7 0.47 5.85 -6.85
C ALA A 7 0.57 7.19 -7.60
N ILE A 8 1.22 7.19 -8.76
CA ILE A 8 1.35 8.40 -9.59
C ILE A 8 0.04 8.61 -10.34
N VAL A 9 -0.58 9.78 -10.13
CA VAL A 9 -1.80 10.17 -10.85
C VAL A 9 -1.49 10.48 -12.33
N PRO A 10 -2.44 10.27 -13.28
CA PRO A 10 -2.20 10.44 -14.71
C PRO A 10 -1.65 11.82 -15.10
N SER A 11 -2.11 12.90 -14.47
CA SER A 11 -1.63 14.25 -14.74
C SER A 11 -0.15 14.45 -14.38
N LEU A 12 0.31 13.87 -13.27
CA LEU A 12 1.72 13.89 -12.89
C LEU A 12 2.54 13.00 -13.83
N TRP A 13 2.02 11.84 -14.23
CA TRP A 13 2.69 10.96 -15.21
C TRP A 13 2.94 11.68 -16.53
N THR A 14 1.94 12.35 -17.10
CA THR A 14 2.10 13.15 -18.32
C THR A 14 3.19 14.21 -18.17
N ARG A 15 3.20 14.95 -17.06
CA ARG A 15 4.23 15.97 -16.81
C ARG A 15 5.64 15.38 -16.70
N LEU A 16 5.77 14.19 -16.12
CA LEU A 16 7.05 13.48 -16.04
C LEU A 16 7.50 13.01 -17.42
N ARG A 17 6.58 12.57 -18.29
CA ARG A 17 6.89 12.24 -19.68
C ARG A 17 7.38 13.46 -20.45
N ASP A 18 6.73 14.61 -20.30
CA ASP A 18 7.16 15.87 -20.94
C ASP A 18 8.58 16.27 -20.49
N LEU A 19 8.87 16.10 -19.20
CA LEU A 19 10.21 16.35 -18.66
C LEU A 19 11.26 15.38 -19.22
N ALA A 20 10.90 14.10 -19.38
CA ALA A 20 11.79 13.11 -20.01
C ALA A 20 12.07 13.47 -21.47
N ALA A 21 11.04 13.90 -22.22
CA ALA A 21 11.17 14.31 -23.62
C ALA A 21 12.00 15.58 -23.81
N ALA A 22 11.94 16.52 -22.85
CA ALA A 22 12.77 17.73 -22.85
C ALA A 22 14.27 17.43 -22.61
N GLY A 23 14.61 16.23 -22.16
CA GLY A 23 15.98 15.79 -21.88
C GLY A 23 16.52 16.22 -20.51
N GLY A 24 17.62 15.61 -20.10
CA GLY A 24 18.31 15.93 -18.84
C GLY A 24 17.77 15.25 -17.58
N VAL A 25 16.60 14.60 -17.64
CA VAL A 25 16.05 13.80 -16.54
C VAL A 25 15.44 12.50 -17.09
N ILE A 26 15.69 11.39 -16.39
CA ILE A 26 15.01 10.11 -16.63
C ILE A 26 14.15 9.81 -15.40
N PRO A 27 12.83 10.08 -15.45
CA PRO A 27 11.90 9.71 -14.39
C PRO A 27 11.64 8.21 -14.42
N VAL A 28 11.77 7.57 -13.26
CA VAL A 28 11.47 6.14 -13.08
C VAL A 28 10.51 6.02 -11.91
N ASN A 29 9.36 5.40 -12.15
CA ASN A 29 8.41 5.00 -11.12
C ASN A 29 8.87 3.68 -10.49
N LEU A 30 8.95 3.64 -9.17
CA LEU A 30 9.38 2.52 -8.38
C LEU A 30 8.24 2.07 -7.47
N TYR A 31 8.06 0.77 -7.37
CA TYR A 31 7.09 0.16 -6.47
C TYR A 31 7.79 -0.94 -5.68
N GLY A 32 7.64 -0.89 -4.36
CA GLY A 32 7.94 -2.00 -3.48
C GLY A 32 7.40 -1.76 -2.08
N PRO A 33 6.95 -2.83 -1.39
CA PRO A 33 6.72 -2.79 0.03
C PRO A 33 8.04 -2.94 0.80
N THR A 34 8.08 -2.46 2.05
CA THR A 34 9.25 -2.58 2.94
C THR A 34 9.71 -4.04 3.10
N GLU A 35 8.75 -4.97 3.13
CA GLU A 35 8.97 -6.40 3.24
C GLU A 35 9.71 -7.04 2.05
N CYS A 36 9.86 -6.28 0.95
CA CYS A 36 10.57 -6.69 -0.26
C CYS A 36 11.85 -5.87 -0.51
N THR A 37 12.36 -5.18 0.52
CA THR A 37 13.61 -4.40 0.48
C THR A 37 13.54 -3.19 -0.46
N VAL A 38 12.78 -2.20 -0.03
CA VAL A 38 12.59 -0.89 -0.70
C VAL A 38 11.74 -0.98 -1.96
N ASP A 39 12.27 -1.51 -3.05
CA ASP A 39 11.63 -1.56 -4.37
C ASP A 39 11.64 -2.98 -4.93
N ALA A 40 10.56 -3.38 -5.59
CA ALA A 40 10.36 -4.68 -6.22
C ALA A 40 10.26 -4.57 -7.75
N THR A 41 9.75 -3.45 -8.25
CA THR A 41 9.56 -3.20 -9.68
C THR A 41 9.99 -1.78 -10.06
N SER A 42 10.30 -1.60 -11.33
CA SER A 42 10.64 -0.30 -11.92
C SER A 42 9.95 -0.09 -13.26
N ALA A 43 9.50 1.14 -13.51
CA ALA A 43 8.91 1.61 -14.75
C ALA A 43 9.55 2.93 -15.17
N PRO A 44 10.38 2.97 -16.23
CA PRO A 44 10.75 4.22 -16.86
C PRO A 44 9.49 4.92 -17.40
N VAL A 45 9.23 6.14 -16.94
CA VAL A 45 7.96 6.83 -17.22
C VAL A 45 7.79 7.17 -18.70
N ALA A 46 8.90 7.34 -19.41
CA ALA A 46 8.91 7.64 -20.85
C ALA A 46 8.30 6.52 -21.70
N ASP A 47 8.34 5.27 -21.22
CA ASP A 47 8.08 4.08 -22.03
C ASP A 47 6.57 3.78 -22.18
N ALA A 48 5.71 4.38 -21.36
CA ALA A 48 4.27 4.11 -21.36
C ALA A 48 3.42 5.38 -21.30
N PRO A 49 2.25 5.41 -21.97
CA PRO A 49 1.35 6.56 -21.95
C PRO A 49 0.58 6.71 -20.64
N GLN A 50 0.41 5.63 -19.88
CA GLN A 50 -0.38 5.60 -18.64
C GLN A 50 0.47 5.13 -17.45
N PRO A 51 0.11 5.51 -16.20
CA PRO A 51 0.80 5.05 -15.01
C PRO A 51 0.76 3.53 -14.84
N HIS A 52 1.93 2.94 -14.61
CA HIS A 52 2.10 1.52 -14.29
C HIS A 52 3.29 1.37 -13.32
N ILE A 53 3.37 0.23 -12.64
CA ILE A 53 4.46 -0.10 -11.72
C ILE A 53 5.56 -0.93 -12.39
N GLY A 54 5.45 -1.19 -13.69
CA GLY A 54 6.54 -1.72 -14.50
C GLY A 54 6.76 -3.22 -14.34
N ALA A 55 8.03 -3.61 -14.39
CA ALA A 55 8.49 -4.99 -14.37
C ALA A 55 9.41 -5.25 -13.17
N PRO A 56 9.59 -6.52 -12.76
CA PRO A 56 10.44 -6.89 -11.63
C PRO A 56 11.89 -6.41 -11.79
N LEU A 57 12.49 -5.99 -10.67
CA LEU A 57 13.93 -5.73 -10.58
C LEU A 57 14.73 -7.05 -10.68
N PRO A 58 16.04 -6.99 -11.01
CA PRO A 58 16.90 -8.18 -11.03
C PRO A 58 16.85 -8.96 -9.71
N GLY A 59 16.65 -10.28 -9.81
CA GLY A 59 16.53 -11.17 -8.63
C GLY A 59 15.18 -11.14 -7.92
N VAL A 60 14.24 -10.30 -8.39
CA VAL A 60 12.85 -10.24 -7.91
C VAL A 60 11.95 -10.96 -8.89
N ARG A 61 10.98 -11.70 -8.36
CA ARG A 61 9.85 -12.25 -9.11
C ARG A 61 8.57 -11.61 -8.59
N VAL A 62 7.69 -11.20 -9.50
CA VAL A 62 6.38 -10.65 -9.14
C VAL A 62 5.32 -11.49 -9.83
N TYR A 63 4.35 -11.95 -9.04
CA TYR A 63 3.19 -12.68 -9.52
C TYR A 63 1.93 -11.87 -9.23
N VAL A 64 0.97 -11.95 -10.15
CA VAL A 64 -0.41 -11.48 -9.90
C VAL A 64 -1.28 -12.71 -9.84
N LEU A 65 -1.82 -13.00 -8.65
CA LEU A 65 -2.49 -14.26 -8.37
C LEU A 65 -3.96 -14.05 -8.02
N ASP A 66 -4.79 -15.00 -8.41
CA ASP A 66 -6.18 -15.09 -7.96
C ASP A 66 -6.28 -15.64 -6.52
N ALA A 67 -7.51 -15.76 -6.02
CA ALA A 67 -7.78 -16.28 -4.67
C ALA A 67 -7.35 -17.74 -4.44
N LEU A 68 -7.06 -18.49 -5.51
CA LEU A 68 -6.60 -19.87 -5.47
C LEU A 68 -5.08 -19.98 -5.75
N LEU A 69 -4.34 -18.87 -5.68
CA LEU A 69 -2.90 -18.77 -5.97
C LEU A 69 -2.52 -19.16 -7.40
N ARG A 70 -3.43 -18.98 -8.36
CA ARG A 70 -3.15 -19.22 -9.79
C ARG A 70 -2.79 -17.89 -10.46
N PRO A 71 -1.77 -17.86 -11.35
CA PRO A 71 -1.48 -16.67 -12.14
C PRO A 71 -2.70 -16.21 -12.94
N VAL A 72 -3.02 -14.93 -12.85
CA VAL A 72 -4.09 -14.32 -13.64
C VAL A 72 -3.64 -14.12 -15.10
N ARG A 73 -4.60 -14.02 -16.02
CA ARG A 73 -4.30 -13.71 -17.43
C ARG A 73 -4.05 -12.21 -17.62
N GLN A 74 -3.53 -11.85 -18.79
CA GLN A 74 -3.44 -10.44 -19.19
C GLN A 74 -4.83 -9.79 -19.14
N GLY A 75 -4.93 -8.61 -18.53
CA GLY A 75 -6.22 -7.93 -18.37
C GLY A 75 -7.08 -8.41 -17.18
N GLU A 76 -6.65 -9.43 -16.43
CA GLU A 76 -7.37 -9.89 -15.23
C GLU A 76 -6.76 -9.30 -13.95
N THR A 77 -7.63 -9.05 -12.97
CA THR A 77 -7.24 -8.50 -11.68
C THR A 77 -6.86 -9.61 -10.70
N GLY A 78 -5.76 -9.39 -9.95
CA GLY A 78 -5.35 -10.26 -8.85
C GLY A 78 -4.53 -9.52 -7.80
N GLU A 79 -4.12 -10.24 -6.76
CA GLU A 79 -3.26 -9.72 -5.71
C GLU A 79 -1.78 -9.90 -6.09
N ILE A 80 -0.94 -8.92 -5.75
CA ILE A 80 0.50 -8.96 -6.00
C ILE A 80 1.18 -9.84 -4.94
N TYR A 81 2.02 -10.76 -5.41
CA TYR A 81 2.97 -11.52 -4.61
C TYR A 81 4.39 -11.26 -5.10
N VAL A 82 5.32 -11.08 -4.18
CA VAL A 82 6.73 -10.80 -4.50
C VAL A 82 7.62 -11.90 -3.93
N ALA A 83 8.47 -12.50 -4.76
CA ALA A 83 9.43 -13.53 -4.38
C ALA A 83 10.85 -13.16 -4.80
N GLY A 84 11.83 -13.94 -4.36
CA GLY A 84 13.24 -13.75 -4.70
C GLY A 84 14.06 -13.08 -3.60
N THR A 85 15.22 -12.53 -3.96
CA THR A 85 16.27 -12.13 -3.01
C THR A 85 15.89 -10.94 -2.13
N GLY A 86 14.92 -10.14 -2.54
CA GLY A 86 14.44 -8.97 -1.78
C GLY A 86 13.47 -9.32 -0.64
N VAL A 87 12.96 -10.55 -0.57
CA VAL A 87 11.97 -10.94 0.45
C VAL A 87 12.61 -10.99 1.84
N ALA A 88 12.05 -10.22 2.77
CA ALA A 88 12.54 -10.15 4.15
C ALA A 88 12.42 -11.50 4.89
N ARG A 89 13.18 -11.64 5.98
CA ARG A 89 13.09 -12.82 6.86
C ARG A 89 11.69 -12.99 7.46
N GLY A 90 11.03 -11.89 7.77
CA GLY A 90 9.73 -11.84 8.41
C GLY A 90 9.60 -10.65 9.36
N TYR A 91 8.49 -10.61 10.09
CA TYR A 91 8.25 -9.61 11.12
C TYR A 91 8.90 -10.02 12.45
N HIS A 92 9.64 -9.10 13.07
CA HIS A 92 10.31 -9.34 14.34
C HIS A 92 9.31 -9.70 15.45
N ALA A 93 9.56 -10.80 16.17
CA ALA A 93 8.71 -11.31 17.25
C ALA A 93 7.22 -11.53 16.90
N ARG A 94 6.90 -11.72 15.60
CA ARG A 94 5.52 -11.88 15.10
C ARG A 94 5.43 -13.08 14.15
N ALA A 95 5.74 -14.27 14.67
CA ALA A 95 5.78 -15.50 13.87
C ALA A 95 4.43 -15.80 13.17
N GLY A 96 3.30 -15.61 13.86
CA GLY A 96 1.97 -15.84 13.28
C GLY A 96 1.65 -14.90 12.11
N LEU A 97 1.99 -13.61 12.22
CA LEU A 97 1.82 -12.66 11.10
C LEU A 97 2.79 -12.97 9.97
N THR A 98 4.03 -13.35 10.31
CA THR A 98 5.05 -13.75 9.33
C THR A 98 4.57 -14.93 8.50
N ALA A 99 4.04 -15.99 9.13
CA ALA A 99 3.55 -17.15 8.40
C ALA A 99 2.34 -16.86 7.50
N ARG A 100 1.54 -15.82 7.81
CA ARG A 100 0.38 -15.41 6.99
C ARG A 100 0.76 -14.55 5.78
N ARG A 101 1.85 -13.79 5.88
CA ARG A 101 2.28 -12.84 4.84
C ARG A 101 3.46 -13.37 4.00
N PHE A 102 4.38 -14.12 4.61
CA PHE A 102 5.52 -14.74 3.95
C PHE A 102 5.24 -16.23 3.75
N VAL A 103 4.49 -16.54 2.69
CA VAL A 103 3.99 -17.89 2.36
C VAL A 103 4.96 -18.64 1.46
N ALA A 104 4.80 -19.96 1.34
CA ALA A 104 5.60 -20.75 0.39
C ALA A 104 5.37 -20.27 -1.05
N ASP A 105 6.44 -20.22 -1.86
CA ASP A 105 6.37 -19.91 -3.29
C ASP A 105 6.11 -21.22 -4.06
N PRO A 106 4.87 -21.49 -4.55
CA PRO A 106 4.56 -22.73 -5.26
C PRO A 106 5.22 -22.81 -6.65
N PHE A 107 5.80 -21.71 -7.13
CA PHE A 107 6.48 -21.62 -8.42
C PHE A 107 7.99 -21.88 -8.30
N ALA A 108 8.51 -22.03 -7.08
CA ALA A 108 9.91 -22.34 -6.81
C ALA A 108 10.07 -23.76 -6.25
N ALA A 109 11.03 -24.51 -6.77
CA ALA A 109 11.32 -25.88 -6.32
C ALA A 109 12.27 -25.94 -5.11
N ASP A 110 12.80 -24.81 -4.66
CA ASP A 110 13.88 -24.71 -3.66
C ASP A 110 13.37 -24.41 -2.24
N GLY A 111 12.05 -24.39 -2.04
CA GLY A 111 11.44 -24.05 -0.74
C GLY A 111 11.46 -22.54 -0.43
N SER A 112 11.72 -21.69 -1.43
CA SER A 112 11.61 -20.24 -1.31
C SER A 112 10.21 -19.81 -0.85
N ARG A 113 10.15 -18.57 -0.33
CA ARG A 113 8.90 -17.92 0.08
C ARG A 113 8.58 -16.74 -0.83
N MET A 114 7.31 -16.39 -0.87
CA MET A 114 6.79 -15.16 -1.46
C MET A 114 6.06 -14.33 -0.40
N TYR A 115 6.15 -13.01 -0.53
CA TYR A 115 5.44 -12.05 0.30
C TYR A 115 4.11 -11.64 -0.37
N ARG A 116 3.02 -11.78 0.40
CA ARG A 116 1.65 -11.39 0.04
C ARG A 116 1.41 -9.91 0.39
N THR A 117 1.39 -9.04 -0.62
CA THR A 117 1.48 -7.59 -0.41
C THR A 117 0.17 -6.94 0.06
N GLY A 118 -0.98 -7.55 -0.22
CA GLY A 118 -2.29 -6.92 -0.10
C GLY A 118 -2.58 -5.86 -1.18
N ASP A 119 -1.67 -5.66 -2.14
CA ASP A 119 -1.86 -4.76 -3.27
C ASP A 119 -2.55 -5.51 -4.42
N VAL A 120 -3.46 -4.82 -5.10
CA VAL A 120 -4.20 -5.33 -6.25
C VAL A 120 -3.62 -4.74 -7.52
N ALA A 121 -3.43 -5.58 -8.53
CA ALA A 121 -2.99 -5.13 -9.84
C ALA A 121 -3.53 -6.02 -10.96
N ARG A 122 -3.24 -5.58 -12.18
CA ARG A 122 -3.58 -6.29 -13.41
C ARG A 122 -2.43 -6.20 -14.41
N PRO A 123 -2.02 -7.30 -15.06
CA PRO A 123 -1.04 -7.23 -16.13
C PRO A 123 -1.60 -6.45 -17.33
N GLY A 124 -1.01 -5.30 -17.63
CA GLY A 124 -1.33 -4.46 -18.78
C GLY A 124 -0.37 -4.67 -19.95
N PRO A 125 -0.57 -3.98 -21.09
CA PRO A 125 0.29 -4.07 -22.26
C PRO A 125 1.69 -3.46 -22.03
N ASP A 126 1.77 -2.38 -21.25
CA ASP A 126 3.02 -1.65 -21.01
C ASP A 126 3.69 -2.02 -19.67
N GLY A 127 3.00 -2.79 -18.84
CA GLY A 127 3.47 -3.26 -17.54
C GLY A 127 2.33 -3.48 -16.55
N LEU A 128 2.69 -3.71 -15.29
CA LEU A 128 1.71 -4.02 -14.25
C LEU A 128 0.94 -2.76 -13.81
N GLU A 129 -0.38 -2.78 -13.93
CA GLU A 129 -1.27 -1.67 -13.53
C GLU A 129 -1.68 -1.82 -12.07
N TYR A 130 -1.29 -0.88 -11.21
CA TYR A 130 -1.67 -0.88 -9.80
C TYR A 130 -3.11 -0.36 -9.63
N LEU A 131 -3.95 -1.11 -8.91
CA LEU A 131 -5.38 -0.83 -8.74
C LEU A 131 -5.77 -0.47 -7.31
N GLY A 132 -4.84 -0.59 -6.35
CA GLY A 132 -5.09 -0.24 -4.95
C GLY A 132 -4.73 -1.37 -4.00
N ARG A 133 -5.42 -1.40 -2.85
CA ARG A 133 -5.19 -2.37 -1.77
C ARG A 133 -6.47 -3.10 -1.41
N THR A 134 -6.34 -4.34 -0.94
CA THR A 134 -7.45 -5.14 -0.42
C THR A 134 -7.71 -4.94 1.06
N ASP A 135 -6.76 -4.34 1.79
CA ASP A 135 -6.83 -4.17 3.25
C ASP A 135 -6.85 -2.69 3.66
N GLY A 136 -7.00 -2.42 4.96
CA GLY A 136 -7.11 -1.09 5.54
C GLY A 136 -5.79 -0.30 5.61
N GLN A 137 -4.77 -0.70 4.88
CA GLN A 137 -3.53 0.05 4.81
C GLN A 137 -3.65 1.17 3.77
N VAL A 138 -3.17 2.36 4.13
CA VAL A 138 -3.22 3.53 3.27
C VAL A 138 -1.86 4.20 3.18
N LYS A 139 -1.67 4.97 2.11
CA LYS A 139 -0.54 5.86 1.96
C LYS A 139 -1.01 7.30 1.94
N LEU A 140 -0.49 8.09 2.87
CA LEU A 140 -0.88 9.48 3.04
C LEU A 140 0.37 10.32 3.30
N ARG A 141 0.67 11.25 2.39
CA ARG A 141 1.80 12.19 2.52
C ARG A 141 3.14 11.47 2.66
N GLY A 142 3.31 10.35 1.96
CA GLY A 142 4.51 9.50 1.98
C GLY A 142 4.57 8.49 3.13
N TYR A 143 3.60 8.48 4.04
CA TYR A 143 3.57 7.54 5.18
C TYR A 143 2.68 6.34 4.89
N ARG A 144 3.18 5.14 5.19
CA ARG A 144 2.42 3.88 5.22
C ARG A 144 1.72 3.79 6.58
N ILE A 145 0.39 3.87 6.58
CA ILE A 145 -0.44 3.91 7.78
C ILE A 145 -1.35 2.70 7.81
N GLU A 146 -1.36 1.99 8.94
CA GLU A 146 -2.28 0.89 9.21
C GLU A 146 -3.51 1.44 9.94
N LEU A 147 -4.65 1.57 9.27
CA LEU A 147 -5.86 2.15 9.89
C LEU A 147 -6.34 1.33 11.10
N GLY A 148 -6.15 0.00 11.06
CA GLY A 148 -6.47 -0.89 12.17
C GLY A 148 -5.63 -0.65 13.44
N GLU A 149 -4.43 -0.10 13.32
CA GLU A 149 -3.64 0.32 14.50
C GLU A 149 -4.28 1.53 15.18
N ILE A 150 -4.71 2.51 14.37
CA ILE A 150 -5.42 3.70 14.85
C ILE A 150 -6.73 3.29 15.54
N GLU A 151 -7.50 2.41 14.90
CA GLU A 151 -8.73 1.84 15.47
C GLU A 151 -8.45 1.13 16.80
N GLY A 152 -7.45 0.25 16.84
CA GLY A 152 -7.11 -0.52 18.03
C GLY A 152 -6.64 0.32 19.22
N VAL A 153 -5.87 1.39 18.96
CA VAL A 153 -5.48 2.35 20.00
C VAL A 153 -6.70 3.11 20.51
N LEU A 154 -7.52 3.67 19.61
CA LEU A 154 -8.67 4.48 20.00
C LEU A 154 -9.76 3.67 20.69
N SER A 155 -9.97 2.41 20.30
CA SER A 155 -10.90 1.50 21.01
C SER A 155 -10.51 1.32 22.47
N ARG A 156 -9.21 1.25 22.78
CA ARG A 156 -8.70 1.07 24.15
C ARG A 156 -8.79 2.34 24.98
N GLU A 157 -8.50 3.49 24.37
CA GLU A 157 -8.48 4.78 25.08
C GLU A 157 -9.87 5.35 25.34
N THR A 158 -10.85 5.05 24.47
CA THR A 158 -12.18 5.69 24.52
C THR A 158 -13.29 4.80 25.08
N ASP A 159 -12.98 3.56 25.45
CA ASP A 159 -13.97 2.51 25.79
C ASP A 159 -15.09 2.43 24.74
N ALA A 160 -14.73 2.65 23.47
CA ALA A 160 -15.68 2.64 22.37
C ALA A 160 -16.05 1.21 22.00
N HIS A 161 -17.36 0.97 21.84
CA HIS A 161 -17.88 -0.30 21.35
C HIS A 161 -17.41 -0.60 19.92
N GLN A 162 -17.23 0.45 19.12
CA GLN A 162 -16.77 0.33 17.74
C GLN A 162 -15.96 1.57 17.36
N VAL A 163 -14.87 1.38 16.63
CA VAL A 163 -14.06 2.45 16.04
C VAL A 163 -13.77 2.07 14.60
N ILE A 164 -13.92 3.02 13.68
CA ILE A 164 -13.57 2.87 12.27
C ILE A 164 -12.77 4.09 11.83
N ALA A 165 -11.60 3.85 11.23
CA ALA A 165 -10.77 4.88 10.62
C ALA A 165 -10.88 4.79 9.10
N SER A 166 -10.89 5.95 8.43
CA SER A 166 -10.97 6.03 6.97
C SER A 166 -10.20 7.23 6.46
N VAL A 167 -9.68 7.14 5.22
CA VAL A 167 -9.11 8.31 4.54
C VAL A 167 -10.24 9.08 3.86
N ARG A 168 -10.26 10.40 4.05
CA ARG A 168 -11.21 11.29 3.41
C ARG A 168 -10.51 12.50 2.81
N ASP A 169 -11.05 13.02 1.72
CA ASP A 169 -10.53 14.20 1.02
C ASP A 169 -11.06 15.54 1.59
N ASP A 170 -12.09 15.48 2.43
CA ASP A 170 -12.79 16.62 3.03
C ASP A 170 -12.38 16.88 4.50
N CYS A 171 -11.22 16.36 4.94
CA CYS A 171 -10.70 16.71 6.26
C CYS A 171 -10.17 18.17 6.28
N PRO A 172 -10.06 18.78 7.47
CA PRO A 172 -9.35 20.06 7.62
C PRO A 172 -7.93 19.96 7.05
N GLY A 173 -7.62 20.78 6.05
CA GLY A 173 -6.33 20.71 5.32
C GLY A 173 -6.29 19.70 4.16
N GLY A 174 -7.45 19.25 3.68
CA GLY A 174 -7.58 18.34 2.52
C GLY A 174 -7.54 16.88 2.92
N ARG A 175 -6.87 16.05 2.13
CA ARG A 175 -6.80 14.59 2.37
C ARG A 175 -6.19 14.27 3.75
N GLY A 176 -6.94 13.50 4.54
CA GLY A 176 -6.63 13.18 5.94
C GLY A 176 -7.30 11.89 6.41
N ILE A 177 -7.07 11.52 7.67
CA ILE A 177 -7.72 10.38 8.33
C ILE A 177 -8.85 10.90 9.20
N ALA A 178 -10.07 10.41 8.96
CA ALA A 178 -11.22 10.62 9.82
C ALA A 178 -11.50 9.36 10.63
N VAL A 179 -11.86 9.54 11.89
CA VAL A 179 -12.24 8.44 12.79
C VAL A 179 -13.67 8.63 13.26
N HIS A 180 -14.45 7.56 13.18
CA HIS A 180 -15.80 7.47 13.70
C HIS A 180 -15.83 6.40 14.80
N TYR A 181 -16.49 6.67 15.92
CA TYR A 181 -16.63 5.70 16.99
C TYR A 181 -18.01 5.73 17.65
N VAL A 182 -18.39 4.59 18.22
CA VAL A 182 -19.61 4.40 19.02
C VAL A 182 -19.20 4.31 20.49
N PRO A 183 -19.63 5.25 21.36
CA PRO A 183 -19.33 5.20 22.78
C PRO A 183 -19.80 3.91 23.46
N GLY A 184 -19.04 3.39 24.43
CA GLY A 184 -19.47 2.31 25.31
C GLY A 184 -20.67 2.71 26.18
N ARG A 185 -21.43 1.72 26.67
CA ARG A 185 -22.59 1.95 27.55
C ARG A 185 -22.12 2.50 28.91
N GLY A 186 -22.06 3.82 29.04
CA GLY A 186 -21.71 4.52 30.29
C GLY A 186 -21.10 5.92 30.10
N GLY A 187 -20.61 6.26 28.91
CA GLY A 187 -20.09 7.61 28.62
C GLY A 187 -21.17 8.54 28.04
N PRO A 188 -21.19 9.85 28.36
CA PRO A 188 -22.09 10.78 27.70
C PRO A 188 -21.80 10.77 26.19
N ALA A 189 -22.84 10.59 25.38
CA ALA A 189 -22.74 10.73 23.93
C ALA A 189 -22.29 12.16 23.61
N ARG A 190 -21.02 12.34 23.24
CA ARG A 190 -20.55 13.60 22.66
C ARG A 190 -20.71 13.47 21.15
N PRO A 191 -21.63 14.23 20.52
CA PRO A 191 -21.69 14.28 19.08
C PRO A 191 -20.44 15.02 18.58
N ASN A 192 -19.73 14.40 17.64
CA ASN A 192 -18.62 14.98 16.86
C ASN A 192 -17.40 15.44 17.67
N CYS A 193 -16.54 14.50 18.07
CA CYS A 193 -15.13 14.83 18.29
C CYS A 193 -14.41 14.89 16.94
N THR A 194 -14.33 16.09 16.36
CA THR A 194 -13.38 16.39 15.29
C THR A 194 -11.98 16.37 15.90
N VAL A 195 -11.14 15.41 15.54
CA VAL A 195 -9.73 15.39 15.96
C VAL A 195 -8.97 16.41 15.10
N SER A 196 -8.53 17.50 15.73
CA SER A 196 -7.63 18.49 15.13
C SER A 196 -6.18 17.96 15.17
N PRO A 197 -5.34 18.20 14.13
CA PRO A 197 -3.98 17.68 14.08
C PRO A 197 -3.11 18.41 15.12
N ALA A 198 -2.41 17.62 15.92
CA ALA A 198 -1.52 18.03 17.00
C ALA A 198 -2.22 18.68 18.21
N HIS A 199 -2.65 17.85 19.16
CA HIS A 199 -2.37 17.96 20.60
C HIS A 199 -3.12 16.82 21.30
N ILE A 200 -2.42 16.06 22.13
CA ILE A 200 -3.05 15.27 23.20
C ILE A 200 -3.77 16.30 24.08
N CYS A 201 -5.11 16.37 23.99
CA CYS A 201 -5.89 17.26 24.82
C CYS A 201 -6.13 16.58 26.17
N ARG A 202 -5.41 17.04 27.20
CA ARG A 202 -5.70 16.74 28.60
C ARG A 202 -6.99 17.45 29.04
N PRO A 203 -7.72 16.90 30.02
CA PRO A 203 -8.98 17.48 30.49
C PRO A 203 -8.75 18.81 31.23
N THR A 204 -9.68 19.75 31.07
CA THR A 204 -9.99 20.75 32.10
C THR A 204 -10.91 20.13 33.14
#